data_AF-A0A2M7YW87-F1
#
_entry.id   AF-A0A2M7YW87-F1
#
_cell.length_a   1.000
_cell.length_b   1.000
_cell.length_c   1.000
_cell.angle_alpha   90.00
_cell.angle_beta   90.00
_cell.angle_gamma   90.00
#
_symmetry.space_group_name_H-M   'P 1'
#
loop_
_entity.id
_entity.type
_entity.pdbx_description
1 polymer ?
#
loop_
_entity_poly.entity_id
_entity_poly.type
_entity_poly.pdbx_seq_one_letter_code
_entity_poly.pdbx_strand_id
1 'polypeptide(L)'
;MTDLSTGELKRLLAARERIDVLEAKKNKLAKELSRVEKELDALMTGKASGTTTRGRKKVRGRKSTSRVKLEDVVLAVLKKKGQPLAFKDLYEAIVGGKLFASKSKNFDNVLRRTLSTSKLVKRVGRGIYDVA
;
A
#
# COMPACT_ATOMS: atom_id res chain seq x y z
N MET A 1 -4.91 -31.92 45.70
CA MET A 1 -4.42 -31.90 44.31
C MET A 1 -5.35 -32.79 43.51
N THR A 2 -5.88 -32.33 42.39
CA THR A 2 -6.85 -33.12 41.61
C THR A 2 -6.07 -34.12 40.75
N ASP A 3 -5.95 -35.36 41.25
CA ASP A 3 -5.44 -36.49 40.46
C ASP A 3 -6.52 -36.88 39.44
N LEU A 4 -6.49 -36.20 38.29
CA LEU A 4 -7.35 -36.54 37.16
C LEU A 4 -6.91 -37.88 36.58
N SER A 5 -7.85 -38.81 36.45
CA SER A 5 -7.60 -40.08 35.78
C SER A 5 -7.22 -39.84 34.32
N THR A 6 -6.39 -40.71 33.73
CA THR A 6 -6.02 -40.64 32.31
C THR A 6 -7.23 -40.66 31.37
N GLY A 7 -8.34 -41.27 31.79
CA GLY A 7 -9.62 -41.22 31.09
C GLY A 7 -10.29 -39.85 31.13
N GLU A 8 -10.16 -39.12 32.24
CA GLU A 8 -10.70 -37.76 32.41
C GLU A 8 -9.87 -36.75 31.61
N LEU A 9 -8.55 -36.90 31.58
CA LEU A 9 -7.66 -36.09 30.75
C LEU A 9 -7.99 -36.22 29.25
N LYS A 10 -8.25 -37.44 28.76
CA LYS A 10 -8.68 -37.66 27.37
C LYS A 10 -10.02 -37.00 27.06
N ARG A 11 -10.98 -37.04 27.99
CA ARG A 11 -12.28 -36.36 27.84
C ARG A 11 -12.12 -34.84 27.81
N LEU A 12 -11.27 -34.28 28.67
CA LEU A 12 -11.00 -32.84 28.72
C LEU A 12 -10.31 -32.34 27.44
N LEU A 13 -9.38 -33.12 26.88
CA LEU A 13 -8.74 -32.80 25.60
C LEU A 13 -9.75 -32.80 24.44
N ALA A 14 -10.59 -33.83 24.35
CA ALA A 14 -11.65 -33.88 23.33
C ALA A 14 -12.67 -32.74 23.48
N ALA A 15 -13.02 -32.38 24.72
CA ALA A 15 -13.88 -31.23 25.00
C ALA A 15 -13.23 -29.91 24.55
N ARG A 16 -11.92 -29.74 24.77
CA ARG A 16 -11.16 -28.56 24.34
C ARG A 16 -11.13 -28.41 22.81
N GLU A 17 -10.85 -29.49 22.09
CA GLU A 17 -10.89 -29.47 20.61
C GLU A 17 -12.29 -29.09 20.10
N ARG A 18 -13.34 -29.58 20.76
CA ARG A 18 -14.71 -29.23 20.41
C ARG A 18 -15.02 -27.75 20.68
N ILE A 19 -14.48 -27.19 21.76
CA ILE A 19 -14.60 -25.76 22.08
C ILE A 19 -13.95 -24.92 20.99
N ASP A 20 -12.74 -25.24 20.54
CA ASP A 20 -12.05 -24.48 19.48
C ASP A 20 -12.87 -24.45 18.17
N VAL A 21 -13.44 -25.59 17.79
CA VAL A 21 -14.33 -25.68 16.61
C VAL A 21 -15.59 -24.82 16.80
N LEU A 22 -16.18 -24.82 17.99
CA LEU A 22 -17.37 -24.02 18.29
C LEU A 22 -17.06 -22.52 18.34
N GLU A 23 -15.89 -22.12 18.83
CA GLU A 23 -15.43 -20.73 18.81
C GLU A 23 -15.20 -20.23 17.38
N ALA A 24 -14.58 -21.05 16.53
CA ALA A 24 -14.42 -20.73 15.12
C ALA A 24 -15.78 -20.55 14.42
N LYS A 25 -16.75 -21.43 14.70
CA LYS A 25 -18.12 -21.31 14.19
C LYS A 25 -18.81 -20.06 14.72
N LYS A 26 -18.71 -19.77 16.02
CA LYS A 26 -19.24 -18.55 16.64
C LYS A 26 -18.71 -17.29 15.94
N ASN A 27 -17.40 -17.23 15.71
CA ASN A 27 -16.76 -16.11 15.02
C ASN A 27 -17.21 -15.96 13.56
N LYS A 28 -17.43 -17.08 12.86
CA LYS A 28 -17.97 -17.07 11.49
C LYS A 28 -19.41 -16.54 11.47
N LEU A 29 -20.27 -17.07 12.33
CA LEU A 29 -21.66 -16.64 12.46
C LEU A 29 -21.78 -15.18 12.88
N ALA A 30 -20.92 -14.70 13.78
CA ALA A 30 -20.89 -13.28 14.17
C ALA A 30 -20.56 -12.36 12.98
N LYS A 31 -19.65 -12.77 12.09
CA LYS A 31 -19.35 -12.02 10.86
C LYS A 31 -20.53 -12.01 9.90
N GLU A 32 -21.21 -13.14 9.72
CA GLU A 32 -22.40 -13.26 8.89
C GLU A 32 -23.55 -12.40 9.44
N LEU A 33 -23.81 -12.44 10.74
CA LEU A 33 -24.77 -11.55 11.41
C LEU A 33 -24.44 -10.08 11.17
N SER A 34 -23.16 -9.67 11.33
CA SER A 34 -22.75 -8.29 11.08
C SER A 34 -22.94 -7.83 9.62
N ARG A 35 -23.00 -8.76 8.66
CA ARG A 35 -23.31 -8.46 7.26
C ARG A 35 -24.81 -8.28 7.09
N VAL A 36 -25.60 -9.20 7.62
CA VAL A 36 -27.07 -9.13 7.59
C VAL A 36 -27.57 -7.86 8.29
N GLU A 37 -27.00 -7.50 9.44
CA GLU A 37 -27.32 -6.25 10.16
C GLU A 37 -27.05 -5.02 9.28
N LYS A 38 -25.92 -4.98 8.57
CA LYS A 38 -25.61 -3.87 7.64
C LYS A 38 -26.54 -3.82 6.45
N GLU A 39 -26.96 -4.97 5.93
CA GLU A 39 -27.94 -5.06 4.84
C GLU A 39 -29.31 -4.57 5.30
N LEU A 40 -29.74 -4.97 6.50
CA LEU A 40 -30.96 -4.48 7.14
C LEU A 40 -30.90 -2.97 7.38
N ASP A 41 -29.80 -2.46 7.92
CA ASP A 41 -29.59 -1.02 8.11
C ASP A 41 -29.64 -0.26 6.78
N ALA A 42 -29.04 -0.79 5.72
CA ALA A 42 -29.06 -0.19 4.39
C ALA A 42 -30.48 -0.13 3.81
N LEU A 43 -31.28 -1.18 4.01
CA LEU A 43 -32.68 -1.24 3.59
C LEU A 43 -33.55 -0.30 4.44
N MET A 44 -33.39 -0.29 5.76
CA MET A 44 -34.17 0.51 6.70
C MET A 44 -33.89 2.02 6.57
N THR A 45 -32.65 2.40 6.29
CA THR A 45 -32.26 3.82 6.10
C THR A 45 -32.49 4.33 4.68
N GLY A 46 -33.04 3.50 3.78
CA GLY A 46 -33.24 3.85 2.36
C GLY A 46 -31.92 4.13 1.61
N LYS A 47 -30.78 3.79 2.22
CA LYS A 47 -29.45 4.06 1.69
C LYS A 47 -29.04 2.87 0.86
N ALA A 48 -29.63 2.78 -0.33
CA ALA A 48 -29.26 1.81 -1.34
C ALA A 48 -27.73 1.69 -1.38
N SER A 49 -27.22 0.46 -1.23
CA SER A 49 -25.82 0.09 -1.42
C SER A 49 -25.44 0.21 -2.91
N GLY A 50 -25.66 1.40 -3.48
CA GLY A 50 -25.18 1.81 -4.78
C GLY A 50 -23.84 2.48 -4.57
N THR A 51 -22.86 2.03 -5.33
CA THR A 51 -21.55 2.61 -5.57
C THR A 51 -21.67 4.11 -5.84
N THR A 52 -21.70 4.93 -4.80
CA THR A 52 -21.76 6.38 -4.94
C THR A 52 -20.33 6.88 -5.06
N THR A 53 -19.90 7.01 -6.31
CA THR A 53 -18.79 7.86 -6.75
C THR A 53 -19.15 9.32 -6.45
N ARG A 54 -19.24 9.69 -5.16
CA ARG A 54 -19.28 11.09 -4.74
C ARG A 54 -17.86 11.62 -4.90
N GLY A 55 -17.67 12.46 -5.91
CA GLY A 55 -16.45 13.20 -6.17
C GLY A 55 -16.01 13.96 -4.92
N ARG A 56 -15.16 13.34 -4.11
CA ARG A 56 -14.53 13.97 -2.96
C ARG A 56 -13.63 15.07 -3.50
N LYS A 57 -14.00 16.32 -3.24
CA LYS A 57 -13.15 17.49 -3.48
C LYS A 57 -11.78 17.18 -2.85
N LYS A 58 -10.77 17.01 -3.70
CA LYS A 58 -9.45 16.50 -3.31
C LYS A 58 -8.78 17.54 -2.43
N VAL A 59 -8.92 17.39 -1.12
CA VAL A 59 -8.14 18.15 -0.14
C VAL A 59 -6.67 17.87 -0.49
N ARG A 60 -5.95 18.89 -0.98
CA ARG A 60 -4.53 18.79 -1.28
C ARG A 60 -3.83 18.54 0.04
N GLY A 61 -3.52 17.27 0.31
CA GLY A 61 -2.78 16.86 1.49
C GLY A 61 -1.51 17.71 1.64
N ARG A 62 -1.26 18.13 2.87
CA ARG A 62 -0.10 18.95 3.26
C ARG A 62 1.18 18.22 2.82
N LYS A 63 1.96 18.88 1.96
CA LYS A 63 3.18 18.31 1.36
C LYS A 63 4.21 18.11 2.49
N SER A 64 4.49 16.87 2.86
CA SER A 64 5.53 16.55 3.86
C SER A 64 6.88 17.03 3.32
N THR A 65 7.46 18.03 3.96
CA THR A 65 8.68 18.73 3.52
C THR A 65 9.99 18.06 3.93
N SER A 66 9.95 16.98 4.71
CA SER A 66 11.14 16.42 5.37
C SER A 66 11.85 15.28 4.64
N ARG A 67 11.36 14.81 3.48
CA ARG A 67 12.04 13.78 2.70
C ARG A 67 12.75 14.39 1.50
N VAL A 68 13.99 13.96 1.26
CA VAL A 68 14.75 14.28 0.04
C VAL A 68 13.84 14.00 -1.16
N LYS A 69 13.65 15.00 -2.02
CA LYS A 69 12.76 14.84 -3.17
C LYS A 69 13.48 14.02 -4.23
N LEU A 70 12.71 13.17 -4.92
CA LEU A 70 13.23 12.41 -6.04
C LEU A 70 13.85 13.32 -7.12
N GLU A 71 13.27 14.51 -7.32
CA GLU A 71 13.78 15.52 -8.25
C GLU A 71 15.22 15.97 -7.90
N ASP A 72 15.51 16.18 -6.62
CA ASP A 72 16.85 16.57 -6.15
C ASP A 72 17.87 15.44 -6.35
N VAL A 73 17.45 14.18 -6.14
CA VAL A 73 18.28 13.00 -6.38
C VAL A 73 18.62 12.85 -7.87
N VAL A 74 17.62 13.00 -8.74
CA VAL A 74 17.81 12.93 -10.20
C VAL A 74 18.79 14.01 -10.65
N LEU A 75 18.64 15.23 -10.14
CA LEU A 75 19.57 16.32 -10.41
C LEU A 75 21.00 15.99 -9.97
N ALA A 76 21.17 15.43 -8.76
CA ALA A 76 22.48 15.05 -8.27
C ALA A 76 23.15 14.01 -9.18
N VAL A 77 22.38 13.04 -9.69
CA VAL A 77 22.88 12.02 -10.63
C VAL A 77 23.30 12.64 -11.96
N LEU A 78 22.48 13.52 -12.53
CA LEU A 78 22.79 14.20 -13.79
C LEU A 78 24.01 15.10 -13.65
N LYS A 79 24.08 15.90 -12.57
CA LYS A 79 25.24 16.77 -12.30
C LYS A 79 26.53 15.98 -12.07
N LYS A 80 26.45 14.83 -11.38
CA LYS A 80 27.62 13.99 -11.11
C LYS A 80 28.21 13.39 -12.38
N LYS A 81 27.36 13.00 -13.35
CA LYS A 81 27.83 12.46 -14.63
C LYS A 81 28.16 13.54 -15.66
N GLY A 82 27.54 14.73 -15.57
CA GLY A 82 27.82 15.86 -16.46
C GLY A 82 27.42 15.64 -17.92
N GLN A 83 26.58 14.63 -18.19
CA GLN A 83 26.15 14.25 -19.54
C GLN A 83 24.65 13.92 -19.55
N PRO A 84 23.96 14.11 -20.68
CA PRO A 84 22.59 13.66 -20.84
C PRO A 84 22.50 12.13 -20.69
N LEU A 85 21.56 11.66 -19.87
CA LEU A 85 21.39 10.24 -19.58
C LEU A 85 20.09 9.70 -20.15
N ALA A 86 20.12 8.44 -20.60
CA ALA A 86 18.91 7.73 -20.94
C ALA A 86 18.09 7.43 -19.69
N PHE A 87 16.77 7.29 -19.87
CA PHE A 87 15.85 6.92 -18.79
C PHE A 87 16.27 5.64 -18.07
N LYS A 88 16.74 4.63 -18.81
CA LYS A 88 17.18 3.34 -18.24
C LYS A 88 18.38 3.54 -17.32
N ASP A 89 19.38 4.28 -17.76
CA ASP A 89 20.59 4.54 -16.98
C ASP A 89 20.29 5.35 -15.72
N LEU A 90 19.35 6.32 -15.81
CA LEU A 90 18.86 7.06 -14.65
C LEU A 90 18.14 6.14 -13.65
N TYR A 91 17.27 5.28 -14.15
CA TYR A 91 16.54 4.33 -13.33
C TYR A 91 17.51 3.38 -12.60
N GLU A 92 18.46 2.81 -13.33
CA GLU A 92 19.48 1.91 -12.78
C GLU A 92 20.41 2.62 -11.79
N ALA A 93 20.85 3.83 -12.08
CA ALA A 93 21.68 4.60 -11.15
C ALA A 93 20.95 4.89 -9.83
N ILE A 94 19.65 5.19 -9.88
CA ILE A 94 18.86 5.52 -8.69
C ILE A 94 18.51 4.26 -7.88
N VAL A 95 18.05 3.20 -8.55
CA VAL A 95 17.64 1.95 -7.91
C VAL A 95 18.85 1.14 -7.47
N GLY A 96 19.81 0.92 -8.37
CA GLY A 96 21.04 0.17 -8.11
C GLY A 96 21.94 0.88 -7.09
N GLY A 97 22.03 2.20 -7.18
CA GLY A 97 22.76 3.02 -6.20
C GLY A 97 22.02 3.21 -4.87
N LYS A 98 20.79 2.69 -4.72
CA LYS A 98 19.89 2.89 -3.56
C LYS A 98 19.79 4.37 -3.13
N LEU A 99 19.86 5.29 -4.10
CA LEU A 99 19.90 6.73 -3.87
C LEU A 99 18.54 7.29 -3.43
N PHE A 100 17.47 6.53 -3.66
CA PHE A 100 16.12 6.90 -3.26
C PHE A 100 15.33 5.69 -2.76
N ALA A 101 14.87 5.76 -1.51
CA ALA A 101 14.01 4.74 -0.93
C ALA A 101 12.55 4.94 -1.38
N SER A 102 12.10 4.18 -2.37
CA SER A 102 10.72 4.16 -2.83
C SER A 102 9.97 2.94 -2.27
N LYS A 103 8.72 3.15 -1.81
CA LYS A 103 7.78 2.07 -1.49
C LYS A 103 6.86 1.70 -2.66
N SER A 104 6.95 2.42 -3.78
CA SER A 104 6.09 2.20 -4.95
C SER A 104 6.56 0.96 -5.71
N LYS A 105 5.62 0.07 -6.03
CA LYS A 105 5.85 -1.06 -6.94
C LYS A 105 6.14 -0.61 -8.38
N ASN A 106 5.61 0.55 -8.77
CA ASN A 106 5.74 1.13 -10.11
C ASN A 106 6.63 2.38 -10.06
N PHE A 107 7.86 2.21 -9.59
CA PHE A 107 8.81 3.33 -9.47
C PHE A 107 9.19 3.94 -10.82
N ASP A 108 9.18 3.13 -11.88
CA ASP A 108 9.39 3.57 -13.26
C ASP A 108 8.41 4.68 -13.67
N ASN A 109 7.13 4.51 -13.39
CA ASN A 109 6.08 5.47 -13.70
C ASN A 109 6.18 6.72 -12.81
N VAL A 110 6.59 6.55 -11.56
CA VAL A 110 6.88 7.68 -10.66
C VAL A 110 8.03 8.52 -11.23
N LEU A 111 9.13 7.87 -11.62
CA LEU A 111 10.29 8.56 -12.19
C LEU A 111 9.94 9.26 -13.50
N ARG A 112 9.23 8.60 -14.42
CA ARG A 112 8.75 9.23 -15.67
C ARG A 112 7.93 10.48 -15.40
N ARG A 113 7.01 10.41 -14.44
CA ARG A 113 6.17 11.53 -14.06
C ARG A 113 6.99 12.67 -13.44
N THR A 114 7.96 12.34 -12.58
CA THR A 114 8.88 13.33 -12.01
C THR A 114 9.66 14.03 -13.11
N LEU A 115 10.31 13.29 -14.02
CA LEU A 115 11.07 13.84 -15.15
C LEU A 115 10.21 14.70 -16.09
N SER A 116 8.94 14.37 -16.26
CA SER A 116 8.03 15.13 -17.12
C SER A 116 7.47 16.41 -16.46
N THR A 117 7.46 16.47 -15.12
CA THR A 117 6.85 17.58 -14.37
C THR A 117 7.89 18.49 -13.73
N SER A 118 9.14 18.03 -13.62
CA SER A 118 10.25 18.80 -13.08
C SER A 118 10.59 19.97 -13.98
N LYS A 119 10.86 21.13 -13.38
CA LYS A 119 11.41 22.30 -14.10
C LYS A 119 12.92 22.26 -14.20
N LEU A 120 13.57 21.38 -13.42
CA LEU A 120 15.01 21.33 -13.25
C LEU A 120 15.69 20.32 -14.19
N VAL A 121 14.90 19.48 -14.86
CA VAL A 121 15.38 18.48 -15.81
C VAL A 121 14.61 18.68 -17.10
N LYS A 122 15.31 18.73 -18.23
CA LYS A 122 14.71 18.82 -19.56
C LYS A 122 14.98 17.56 -20.36
N ARG A 123 14.06 17.25 -21.26
CA ARG A 123 14.22 16.16 -22.21
C ARG A 123 14.89 16.71 -23.47
N VAL A 124 16.12 16.27 -23.74
CA VAL A 124 16.90 16.70 -24.91
C VAL A 124 16.72 15.78 -26.12
N GLY A 125 16.21 14.58 -25.92
CA GLY A 125 15.98 13.61 -26.99
C GLY A 125 14.98 12.53 -26.60
N ARG A 126 14.76 11.54 -27.48
CA ARG A 126 13.81 10.46 -27.18
C ARG A 126 14.30 9.61 -26.00
N GLY A 127 13.77 9.88 -24.81
CA GLY A 127 14.12 9.16 -23.59
C GLY A 127 15.47 9.58 -23.00
N ILE A 128 16.03 10.70 -23.45
CA ILE A 128 17.29 11.26 -22.97
C ILE A 128 16.98 12.55 -22.20
N TYR A 129 17.55 12.66 -21.01
CA TYR A 129 17.29 13.73 -20.07
C TYR A 129 18.59 14.41 -19.65
N ASP A 130 18.54 15.73 -19.51
CA ASP A 130 19.65 16.58 -19.10
C ASP A 130 19.17 17.61 -18.07
N VAL A 131 20.10 18.27 -17.42
CA VAL A 131 19.79 19.40 -16.53
C VAL A 131 19.17 20.53 -17.36
N ALA A 132 18.08 21.10 -16.86
CA ALA A 132 17.34 22.16 -17.54
C ALA A 132 18.21 23.40 -17.78
#